data_AF-A0A7Y1ZI95-F1
#
_entry.id   AF-A0A7Y1ZI95-F1
#
_cell.length_a   1.000
_cell.length_b   1.000
_cell.length_c   1.000
_cell.angle_alpha   90.00
_cell.angle_beta   90.00
_cell.angle_gamma   90.00
#
_symmetry.space_group_name_H-M   'P 1'
#
loop_
_entity.id
_entity.type
_entity.pdbx_description
1 polymer ?
#
loop_
_entity_poly.entity_id
_entity_poly.type
_entity_poly.pdbx_seq_one_letter_code
_entity_poly.pdbx_strand_id
1 'polypeptide(L)' 'MSDNAAKGALSYKDAGVNIDAGNALVERIKGVTARTTRPEVLGGLGGFGALCEIPAGYQHPVLVSGT' A
#
# COMPACT_ATOMS: atom_id res chain seq x y z
N MET A 1 -29.69 -38.01 -5.37
CA MET A 1 -28.40 -37.41 -5.76
C MET A 1 -28.64 -35.94 -6.05
N SER A 2 -27.57 -35.13 -5.95
CA SER A 2 -27.51 -33.69 -6.24
C SER A 2 -28.15 -32.74 -5.21
N ASP A 3 -27.51 -32.66 -4.04
CA ASP A 3 -27.20 -31.36 -3.45
C ASP A 3 -25.69 -31.16 -3.55
N ASN A 4 -25.23 -30.27 -4.44
CA ASN A 4 -23.95 -29.62 -4.25
C ASN A 4 -24.09 -28.20 -4.75
N ALA A 5 -24.40 -27.33 -3.79
CA ALA A 5 -24.54 -25.91 -3.94
C ALA A 5 -23.40 -25.32 -4.77
N ALA A 6 -23.76 -24.37 -5.64
CA ALA A 6 -22.85 -23.35 -6.09
C ALA A 6 -22.24 -22.65 -4.85
N LYS A 7 -21.13 -23.15 -4.33
CA LYS A 7 -20.23 -22.37 -3.48
C LYS A 7 -19.70 -21.28 -4.40
N GLY A 8 -20.34 -20.12 -4.34
CA GLY A 8 -19.98 -18.94 -5.11
C GLY A 8 -18.48 -18.73 -5.04
N ALA A 9 -17.86 -18.50 -6.20
CA ALA A 9 -16.42 -18.29 -6.30
C ALA A 9 -16.03 -17.17 -5.32
N LEU A 10 -15.12 -17.49 -4.39
CA LEU A 10 -14.58 -16.51 -3.44
C LEU A 10 -13.96 -15.36 -4.25
N SER A 11 -14.48 -14.15 -4.08
CA SER A 11 -13.94 -12.97 -4.72
C SER A 11 -12.84 -12.36 -3.87
N TYR A 12 -11.92 -11.61 -4.49
CA TYR A 12 -10.90 -10.85 -3.77
C TYR A 12 -11.52 -9.81 -2.81
N LYS A 13 -12.74 -9.37 -3.11
CA LYS A 13 -13.55 -8.50 -2.26
C LYS A 13 -14.04 -9.21 -0.99
N ASP A 14 -14.32 -10.51 -1.06
CA ASP A 14 -14.71 -11.31 0.12
C ASP A 14 -13.54 -11.49 1.10
N ALA A 15 -12.30 -11.36 0.61
CA ALA A 15 -11.11 -11.25 1.45
C ALA A 15 -10.90 -9.84 2.06
N GLY A 16 -11.86 -8.93 1.88
CA GLY A 16 -11.80 -7.56 2.41
C GLY A 16 -11.08 -6.55 1.49
N VAL A 17 -10.71 -6.94 0.27
CA VAL A 17 -9.95 -6.06 -0.63
C VAL A 17 -10.83 -5.46 -1.72
N ASN A 18 -11.04 -4.14 -1.64
CA ASN A 18 -11.72 -3.37 -2.69
C ASN A 18 -10.71 -2.53 -3.48
N ILE A 19 -10.31 -3.03 -4.64
CA ILE A 19 -9.29 -2.39 -5.51
C ILE A 19 -9.75 -1.01 -5.97
N ASP A 20 -11.00 -0.87 -6.41
CA ASP A 20 -11.52 0.40 -6.94
C ASP A 20 -11.58 1.47 -5.85
N ALA A 21 -12.02 1.09 -4.65
CA ALA A 21 -12.01 2.00 -3.50
C ALA A 21 -10.57 2.41 -3.11
N GLY A 22 -9.62 1.48 -3.18
CA GLY A 22 -8.20 1.76 -2.95
C GLY A 22 -7.64 2.78 -3.97
N ASN A 23 -7.88 2.55 -5.26
CA ASN A 23 -7.44 3.44 -6.32
C ASN A 23 -8.08 4.83 -6.22
N ALA A 24 -9.38 4.88 -5.93
CA ALA A 24 -10.10 6.15 -5.73
C ALA A 24 -9.53 6.96 -4.54
N LEU A 25 -9.14 6.29 -3.46
CA LEU A 25 -8.48 6.94 -2.32
C LEU A 25 -7.10 7.48 -2.71
N VAL A 26 -6.30 6.67 -3.41
CA VAL A 26 -4.97 7.07 -3.90
C VAL A 26 -5.08 8.37 -4.71
N GLU A 27 -5.99 8.46 -5.68
CA GLU A 27 -6.18 9.70 -6.47
C GLU A 27 -6.53 10.91 -5.60
N ARG A 28 -7.38 10.74 -4.58
CA ARG A 28 -7.80 11.83 -3.69
C ARG A 28 -6.65 12.35 -2.82
N ILE A 29 -5.76 11.48 -2.36
CA ILE A 29 -4.71 11.86 -1.40
C ILE A 29 -3.37 12.20 -2.05
N LYS A 30 -3.15 11.87 -3.32
CA LYS A 30 -1.89 12.16 -4.06
C LYS A 30 -1.35 13.57 -3.81
N GLY A 31 -2.23 14.58 -3.88
CA GLY A 31 -1.83 15.97 -3.70
C GLY A 31 -1.42 16.32 -2.27
N VAL A 32 -2.01 15.69 -1.26
CA VAL A 32 -1.63 15.92 0.14
C VAL A 32 -0.36 15.17 0.52
N THR A 33 -0.18 13.94 0.02
CA THR A 33 1.02 13.13 0.27
C THR A 33 2.23 13.68 -0.47
N ALA A 34 2.06 14.25 -1.67
CA ALA A 34 3.16 14.84 -2.43
C ALA A 34 3.86 15.99 -1.69
N ARG A 35 3.14 16.70 -0.80
CA ARG A 35 3.73 17.79 0.00
C ARG A 35 4.65 17.30 1.12
N THR A 36 4.60 16.01 1.46
CA THR A 36 5.45 15.41 2.50
C THR A 36 6.66 14.67 1.91
N THR A 37 6.84 14.71 0.59
CA THR A 37 7.96 14.07 -0.09
C THR A 37 9.29 14.67 0.39
N ARG A 38 10.26 13.80 0.60
CA ARG A 38 11.64 14.16 0.95
C ARG A 38 12.60 13.59 -0.11
N PRO A 39 13.86 14.07 -0.18
CA PRO A 39 14.84 13.56 -1.12
C PRO A 39 15.05 12.05 -1.01
N GLU A 40 14.88 11.50 0.19
CA GLU A 40 15.12 10.08 0.44
C GLU A 40 14.02 9.16 -0.10
N VAL A 41 12.85 9.70 -0.45
CA VAL A 41 11.72 8.90 -0.95
C VAL A 41 11.97 8.50 -2.40
N LEU A 42 11.96 7.19 -2.66
CA LEU A 42 12.20 6.64 -3.99
C LEU A 42 10.86 6.20 -4.60
N GLY A 43 10.39 6.94 -5.61
CA GLY A 43 9.14 6.66 -6.32
C GLY A 43 7.95 7.47 -5.80
N GLY A 44 6.73 6.91 -5.93
CA GLY A 44 5.49 7.61 -5.61
C GLY A 44 4.38 6.69 -5.09
N LEU A 45 3.23 7.29 -4.78
CA LEU A 45 2.06 6.59 -4.23
C LEU A 45 1.36 5.74 -5.31
N GLY A 46 1.07 4.47 -4.99
CA GLY A 46 0.30 3.55 -5.85
C GLY A 46 1.07 2.33 -6.35
N GLY A 47 2.36 2.19 -6.01
CA GLY A 47 3.12 0.95 -6.22
C GLY A 47 2.85 -0.12 -5.16
N PHE A 48 3.41 -1.32 -5.35
CA PHE A 48 3.31 -2.43 -4.37
C PHE A 48 3.91 -2.08 -2.99
N GLY A 49 4.96 -1.27 -2.98
CA GLY A 49 5.61 -0.81 -1.76
C GLY A 49 6.24 0.57 -1.96
N ALA A 50 6.47 1.26 -0.84
CA ALA A 50 7.22 2.50 -0.80
C ALA A 50 8.67 2.21 -0.42
N LEU A 51 9.57 3.04 -0.92
CA LEU A 51 11.00 2.92 -0.70
C LEU A 51 11.52 4.25 -0.14
N CYS A 52 12.39 4.18 0.85
CA CYS A 52 13.08 5.33 1.42
C CYS A 52 14.53 4.93 1.65
N GLU A 53 15.47 5.70 1.12
CA GLU A 53 16.89 5.52 1.44
C GLU A 53 17.17 5.96 2.88
N ILE A 54 18.23 5.40 3.47
CA ILE A 54 18.77 5.90 4.73
C ILE A 54 19.68 7.08 4.38
N PRO A 55 19.50 8.27 5.01
CA PRO A 55 20.34 9.42 4.73
C PRO A 55 21.83 9.11 4.91
N ALA A 56 22.67 9.79 4.14
CA ALA A 56 24.12 9.68 4.30
C ALA A 56 24.57 10.15 5.70
N GLY A 57 25.72 9.62 6.16
CA GLY A 57 26.37 10.05 7.41
C GLY A 57 26.19 9.11 8.60
N TYR A 58 25.26 8.16 8.53
CA TYR A 58 25.16 7.09 9.54
C TYR A 58 26.18 5.98 9.27
N GLN A 59 26.96 5.60 10.30
CA GLN A 59 27.89 4.47 10.22
C GLN A 59 27.20 3.13 10.51
N HIS A 60 26.33 3.13 11.53
CA HIS A 60 25.58 1.94 11.98
C HIS A 60 24.13 2.34 12.33
N PRO A 61 23.27 2.61 11.33
CA PRO A 61 21.91 3.06 11.58
C PRO A 61 21.07 1.96 12.26
N VAL A 62 20.29 2.35 13.27
CA VAL A 62 19.30 1.49 13.93
C VAL A 62 17.92 2.03 13.58
N LEU A 63 17.06 1.16 13.03
CA LEU A 63 15.69 1.51 12.67
C LEU A 63 14.75 1.20 13.83
N VAL A 64 13.90 2.15 14.17
CA VAL A 64 12.85 1.99 15.20
C VAL A 64 11.49 2.15 14.52
N SER A 65 10.59 1.21 14.77
CA SER A 65 9.20 1.26 14.31
C SER A 65 8.22 1.07 15.46
N GLY A 66 6.99 1.54 15.26
CA GLY A 66 5.86 1.33 16.15
C GLY A 66 4.58 1.29 15.32
N THR A 67 3.58 0.57 15.82
CA THR A 67 2.27 0.36 15.18
C THR A 67 1.15 0.79 16.09
#